data_AF-A0A1I6GK10-F1
#
_entry.id   AF-A0A1I6GK10-F1
#
_cell.length_a   1.000
_cell.length_b   1.000
_cell.length_c   1.000
_cell.angle_alpha   90.00
_cell.angle_beta   90.00
_cell.angle_gamma   90.00
#
_symmetry.space_group_name_H-M   'P 1'
#
loop_
_entity.id
_entity.type
_entity.pdbx_description
1 polymer ?
#
loop_
_entity_poly.entity_id
_entity_poly.type
_entity_poly.pdbx_seq_one_letter_code
_entity_poly.pdbx_strand_id
1 'polypeptide(L)'
;MSLFEKLAAGFRLRTSTPTYEAGDELTAFVTGTNGSALLVRIGDSVIELPDADPSLVDATVRLEVESFDASTYRGRGRLVDVLEEAE
;
A
#
# COMPACT_ATOMS: atom_id res chain seq x y z
N MET A 1 24.65 9.72 -4.42
CA MET A 1 24.05 8.41 -4.09
C MET A 1 22.93 8.67 -3.11
N SER A 2 21.68 8.61 -3.56
CA SER A 2 20.53 8.91 -2.70
C SER A 2 20.06 7.62 -2.04
N LEU A 3 19.76 7.70 -0.75
CA LEU A 3 19.53 6.59 0.18
C LEU A 3 18.29 5.74 -0.12
N PHE A 4 17.44 6.15 -1.05
CA PHE A 4 16.29 5.41 -1.57
C PHE A 4 16.68 4.09 -2.25
N GLU A 5 17.91 4.00 -2.78
CA GLU A 5 18.44 2.78 -3.42
C GLU A 5 18.80 1.68 -2.41
N LYS A 6 18.84 2.01 -1.12
CA LYS A 6 18.99 1.04 -0.05
C LYS A 6 17.63 0.64 0.47
N LEU A 7 17.12 -0.43 -0.11
CA LEU A 7 16.46 -1.43 0.70
C LEU A 7 15.04 -1.06 1.19
N ALA A 8 14.18 -0.75 0.22
CA ALA A 8 13.01 -1.60 -0.08
C ALA A 8 13.37 -3.11 -0.28
N ALA A 9 14.41 -3.59 0.39
CA ALA A 9 15.02 -4.88 0.25
C ALA A 9 14.89 -5.52 1.61
N GLY A 10 13.82 -6.29 1.71
CA GLY A 10 13.68 -7.26 2.76
C GLY A 10 13.32 -6.65 4.11
N PHE A 11 12.02 -6.63 4.37
CA PHE A 11 11.54 -7.45 5.47
C PHE A 11 12.19 -7.13 6.84
N ARG A 12 12.05 -5.91 7.36
CA ARG A 12 12.45 -5.65 8.76
C ARG A 12 11.71 -4.51 9.43
N LEU A 13 10.41 -4.67 9.66
CA LEU A 13 9.77 -3.96 10.77
C LEU A 13 8.82 -4.91 11.51
N ARG A 14 9.32 -5.46 12.63
CA ARG A 14 8.50 -5.95 13.74
C ARG A 14 7.82 -4.76 14.47
N THR A 15 7.33 -3.80 13.71
CA THR A 15 6.65 -2.60 14.21
C THR A 15 5.21 -2.70 13.73
N SER A 16 4.26 -2.70 14.65
CA SER A 16 2.83 -2.83 14.31
C SER A 16 2.32 -1.69 13.42
N THR A 17 2.98 -0.52 13.45
CA THR A 17 2.56 0.70 12.74
C THR A 17 3.69 1.33 11.90
N PRO A 18 3.99 0.78 10.71
CA PRO A 18 4.90 1.43 9.77
C PRO A 18 4.31 2.74 9.24
N THR A 19 5.16 3.77 9.12
CA THR A 19 4.86 5.06 8.49
C THR A 19 5.51 5.13 7.11
N TYR A 20 4.84 5.76 6.15
CA TYR A 20 5.28 5.84 4.76
C TYR A 20 5.45 7.29 4.29
N GLU A 21 6.34 7.52 3.34
CA GLU A 21 6.51 8.82 2.68
C GLU A 21 5.87 8.81 1.28
N ALA A 22 5.63 10.00 0.73
CA ALA A 22 5.12 10.12 -0.63
C ALA A 22 6.19 9.69 -1.65
N GLY A 23 5.82 8.83 -2.60
CA GLY A 23 6.71 8.18 -3.57
C GLY A 23 7.20 6.80 -3.14
N ASP A 24 6.81 6.30 -1.96
CA ASP A 24 7.17 4.96 -1.52
C ASP A 24 6.34 3.89 -2.25
N GLU A 25 7.01 2.96 -2.93
CA GLU A 25 6.37 1.79 -3.52
C GLU A 25 6.24 0.65 -2.49
N LEU A 26 5.02 0.16 -2.31
CA LEU A 26 4.65 -0.87 -1.36
C LEU A 26 3.96 -2.02 -2.08
N THR A 27 4.24 -3.25 -1.65
CA THR A 27 3.51 -4.43 -2.09
C THR A 27 2.62 -4.91 -0.96
N ALA A 28 1.33 -5.07 -1.20
CA ALA A 28 0.36 -5.39 -0.18
C ALA A 28 -0.88 -6.08 -0.72
N PHE A 29 -1.57 -6.77 0.19
CA PHE A 29 -2.78 -7.52 -0.13
C PHE A 29 -4.01 -6.62 0.02
N VAL A 30 -4.89 -6.66 -0.98
CA VAL A 30 -6.15 -5.94 -0.96
C VAL A 30 -7.11 -6.65 -0.02
N THR A 31 -7.47 -5.98 1.07
CA THR A 31 -8.40 -6.52 2.07
C THR A 31 -9.87 -6.26 1.75
N GLY A 32 -10.17 -5.39 0.78
CA GLY A 32 -11.53 -5.10 0.36
C GLY A 32 -11.64 -3.78 -0.40
N THR A 33 -12.87 -3.26 -0.48
CA THR A 33 -13.19 -1.96 -1.08
C THR A 33 -14.01 -1.11 -0.12
N ASN A 34 -13.83 0.21 -0.19
CA ASN A 34 -14.72 1.19 0.42
C ASN A 34 -15.40 1.98 -0.69
N GLY A 35 -16.59 1.54 -1.11
CA GLY A 35 -17.32 2.15 -2.23
C GLY A 35 -16.56 1.97 -3.54
N SER A 36 -15.97 3.04 -4.07
CA SER A 36 -15.19 3.04 -5.31
C SER A 36 -13.68 2.94 -5.11
N ALA A 37 -13.18 2.97 -3.87
CA ALA A 37 -11.75 2.87 -3.57
C ALA A 37 -11.38 1.48 -3.06
N LEU A 38 -10.23 0.93 -3.45
CA LEU A 38 -9.68 -0.27 -2.82
C LEU A 38 -9.08 0.07 -1.46
N LEU A 39 -9.27 -0.83 -0.50
CA LEU A 39 -8.70 -0.79 0.84
C LEU A 39 -7.57 -1.81 0.94
N VAL A 40 -6.35 -1.28 1.01
CA VAL A 40 -5.15 -2.08 1.20
C VAL A 40 -4.67 -1.92 2.63
N ARG A 41 -4.39 -3.03 3.31
CA ARG A 41 -3.98 -3.00 4.71
C ARG A 41 -2.58 -3.59 4.87
N ILE A 42 -1.70 -2.82 5.51
CA ILE A 42 -0.31 -3.19 5.76
C ILE A 42 -0.06 -3.13 7.27
N GLY A 43 -0.08 -4.28 7.93
CA GLY A 43 -0.08 -4.33 9.40
C GLY A 43 -1.38 -3.74 9.96
N ASP A 44 -1.25 -2.61 10.67
CA ASP A 44 -2.39 -1.80 11.16
C ASP A 44 -2.65 -0.54 10.33
N SER A 45 -1.78 -0.22 9.37
CA SER A 45 -1.94 0.94 8.48
C SER A 45 -2.88 0.62 7.32
N VAL A 46 -3.71 1.59 6.94
CA VAL A 46 -4.68 1.46 5.84
C VAL A 46 -4.33 2.44 4.72
N ILE A 47 -4.18 1.94 3.50
CA ILE A 47 -3.97 2.73 2.30
C ILE A 47 -5.19 2.62 1.41
N GLU A 48 -5.77 3.76 1.06
CA GLU A 48 -6.88 3.85 0.12
C GLU A 48 -6.35 4.09 -1.29
N LEU A 49 -6.83 3.29 -2.24
CA LEU A 49 -6.50 3.42 -3.67
C LEU A 49 -7.78 3.83 -4.43
N PRO A 50 -8.03 5.13 -4.64
CA PRO A 50 -9.21 5.59 -5.36
C PRO A 50 -9.16 5.30 -6.87
N ASP A 51 -7.96 5.14 -7.44
CA ASP A 51 -7.73 4.94 -8.88
C ASP A 51 -7.64 3.46 -9.28
N ALA A 52 -7.94 2.55 -8.36
CA ALA A 52 -7.74 1.13 -8.56
C ALA A 52 -9.07 0.38 -8.73
N ASP A 53 -9.07 -0.66 -9.55
CA ASP A 53 -10.29 -1.38 -9.92
C ASP A 53 -10.84 -2.19 -8.74
N PRO A 54 -12.10 -2.00 -8.32
CA PRO A 54 -12.70 -2.73 -7.20
C PRO A 54 -12.80 -4.25 -7.43
N SER A 55 -12.60 -4.74 -8.66
CA SER A 55 -12.51 -6.17 -8.95
C SER A 55 -11.23 -6.83 -8.43
N LEU A 56 -10.21 -6.06 -8.05
CA LEU A 56 -8.94 -6.53 -7.49
C LEU A 56 -9.02 -6.83 -5.98
N VAL A 57 -10.23 -7.03 -5.44
CA VAL A 57 -10.38 -7.54 -4.07
C VAL A 57 -9.76 -8.93 -3.97
N ASP A 58 -9.08 -9.20 -2.86
CA ASP A 58 -8.30 -10.43 -2.63
C ASP A 58 -7.09 -10.63 -3.57
N ALA A 59 -6.66 -9.57 -4.27
CA ALA A 59 -5.45 -9.56 -5.09
C ALA A 59 -4.24 -9.02 -4.30
N THR A 60 -3.04 -9.43 -4.69
CA THR A 60 -1.79 -8.79 -4.23
C THR A 60 -1.38 -7.73 -5.24
N VAL A 61 -1.30 -6.47 -4.79
CA VAL A 61 -0.98 -5.33 -5.65
C VAL A 61 0.26 -4.61 -5.18
N ARG A 62 0.93 -3.94 -6.13
CA ARG A 62 1.96 -2.95 -5.88
C ARG A 62 1.35 -1.56 -6.04
N LEU A 63 1.52 -0.74 -5.03
CA LEU A 63 1.02 0.62 -4.99
C LEU A 63 2.13 1.60 -4.62
N GLU A 64 2.01 2.82 -5.09
CA GLU A 64 2.85 3.95 -4.69
C GLU A 64 2.07 4.82 -3.72
N VAL A 65 2.66 5.17 -2.58
CA VAL A 65 2.03 6.07 -1.60
C VAL A 65 2.10 7.50 -2.11
N GLU A 66 0.96 8.16 -2.26
CA GLU A 66 0.89 9.59 -2.61
C GLU A 66 0.91 10.46 -1.35
N SER A 67 0.26 10.00 -0.28
CA SER A 67 0.22 10.70 1.00
C SER A 67 -0.06 9.74 2.16
N PHE A 68 0.50 10.01 3.34
CA PHE A 68 0.27 9.21 4.53
C PHE A 68 0.17 10.09 5.77
N ASP A 69 -0.86 9.84 6.59
CA ASP A 69 -1.06 10.46 7.90
C ASP A 69 -0.65 9.48 9.01
N ALA A 70 0.51 9.74 9.60
CA ALA A 70 1.05 8.95 10.71
C ALA A 70 0.25 9.06 12.01
N SER A 71 -0.63 10.07 12.15
CA SER A 71 -1.47 10.23 13.35
C SER A 71 -2.67 9.28 13.32
N THR A 72 -3.18 8.99 12.12
CA THR A 72 -4.36 8.13 11.92
C THR A 72 -4.02 6.78 11.28
N TYR A 73 -2.74 6.57 10.92
CA TYR A 73 -2.23 5.41 10.18
C TYR A 73 -2.98 5.17 8.87
N ARG A 74 -3.45 6.26 8.24
CA ARG A 74 -4.19 6.22 6.97
C ARG A 74 -3.39 6.92 5.89
N GLY A 75 -3.33 6.31 4.72
CA GLY A 75 -2.73 6.92 3.54
C GLY A 75 -3.59 6.79 2.31
N ARG A 76 -3.15 7.47 1.26
CA ARG A 76 -3.62 7.31 -0.10
C ARG A 76 -2.47 6.88 -0.98
N GLY A 77 -2.76 6.02 -1.91
CA GLY A 77 -1.81 5.60 -2.91
C GLY A 77 -2.45 5.43 -4.27
N ARG A 78 -1.60 5.16 -5.24
CA ARG A 78 -1.97 4.80 -6.59
C ARG A 78 -1.53 3.38 -6.88
N LEU A 79 -2.36 2.64 -7.61
CA LEU A 79 -1.98 1.33 -8.13
C LEU A 79 -0.88 1.48 -9.20
N VAL A 80 0.23 0.78 -9.01
CA VAL A 80 1.35 0.74 -9.97
C VAL A 80 1.31 -0.57 -10.76
N ASP A 81 1.11 -1.70 -10.07
CA ASP A 81 1.15 -3.02 -10.69
C ASP A 81 0.29 -4.03 -9.92
N VAL A 82 -0.14 -5.10 -10.58
CA VAL A 82 -0.85 -6.23 -9.96
C VAL A 82 0.07 -7.45 -10.01
N LEU A 83 0.41 -7.99 -8.83
CA LEU A 83 1.38 -9.09 -8.74
C LEU A 83 0.70 -10.46 -8.74
N GLU A 84 -0.41 -10.58 -8.03
CA GLU A 84 -1.28 -11.76 -8.04
C GLU A 84 -2.73 -11.29 -8.15
N GLU A 85 -3.42 -11.77 -9.18
CA GLU A 85 -4.86 -11.59 -9.35
C GLU A 85 -5.61 -12.54 -8.42
N ALA A 86 -6.82 -12.15 -7.98
CA ALA A 86 -7.68 -13.04 -7.20
C ALA A 86 -8.19 -14.19 -8.09
N GLU A 87 -8.04 -15.43 -7.62
CA GLU A 87 -8.52 -16.65 -8.31
C GLU A 87 -10.04 -16.81 -8.31
#